data_AF-W1RV39-F1
#
_entry.id   AF-W1RV39-F1
#
_cell.length_a   1.000
_cell.length_b   1.000
_cell.length_c   1.000
_cell.angle_alpha   90.00
_cell.angle_beta   90.00
_cell.angle_gamma   90.00
#
_symmetry.space_group_name_H-M   'P 1'
#
loop_
_entity.id
_entity.type
_entity.pdbx_description
1 polymer ?
#
loop_
_entity_poly.entity_id
_entity_poly.type
_entity_poly.pdbx_seq_one_letter_code
_entity_poly.pdbx_strand_id
1 'polypeptide(L)'
;MKIDQEYLVKLLSPLDDGNILTLSAYLSEVEKLGVIVCESNKKTTEMFDVHLNYMISKKMISNMARQSDLKSLGFLSPLSGELSFLGHVKIMKAEKEETISNSTFNFNAPVTTQQAQFGNDNTQNVTINMQELVEKVAASGDKEAKGMLMKLLENPTVNGVIGAGVSGLIGLLG
;
A
#
# COMPACT_ATOMS: atom_id res chain seq x y z
N MET A 1 -0.47 -6.16 -26.52
CA MET A 1 0.85 -6.14 -25.84
C MET A 1 0.67 -6.21 -24.32
N LYS A 2 1.59 -6.81 -23.55
CA LYS A 2 1.58 -6.77 -22.07
C LYS A 2 2.31 -5.53 -21.58
N ILE A 3 1.95 -5.05 -20.38
CA ILE A 3 2.67 -3.94 -19.73
C ILE A 3 4.02 -4.43 -19.21
N ASP A 4 5.09 -3.79 -19.66
CA ASP A 4 6.47 -3.98 -19.25
C ASP A 4 6.81 -3.02 -18.10
N GLN A 5 7.15 -3.58 -16.95
CA GLN A 5 7.44 -2.81 -15.74
C GLN A 5 8.76 -2.04 -15.85
N GLU A 6 9.79 -2.61 -16.49
CA GLU A 6 11.07 -1.92 -16.67
C GLU A 6 10.92 -0.72 -17.61
N TYR A 7 10.09 -0.87 -18.64
CA TYR A 7 9.77 0.23 -19.55
C TYR A 7 8.97 1.34 -18.86
N LEU A 8 8.00 1.00 -18.00
CA LEU A 8 7.29 2.00 -17.19
C LEU A 8 8.21 2.78 -16.26
N VAL A 9 9.18 2.11 -15.62
CA VAL A 9 10.16 2.78 -14.75
C VAL A 9 10.97 3.79 -15.57
N LYS A 10 11.40 3.43 -16.77
CA LYS A 10 12.10 4.37 -17.67
C LYS A 10 11.24 5.58 -18.02
N LEU A 11 9.96 5.36 -18.37
CA LEU A 11 9.04 6.46 -18.67
C LEU A 11 8.78 7.38 -17.47
N LEU A 12 8.73 6.86 -16.25
CA LEU A 12 8.43 7.65 -15.06
C LEU A 12 9.66 8.34 -14.45
N SER A 13 10.85 7.78 -14.65
CA SER A 13 12.08 8.26 -14.01
C SER A 13 12.40 9.75 -14.20
N PRO A 14 12.12 10.40 -15.35
CA PRO A 14 12.35 11.85 -15.49
C PRO A 14 11.44 12.70 -14.60
N LEU A 15 10.34 12.12 -14.11
CA LEU A 15 9.34 12.78 -13.26
C LEU A 15 9.44 12.34 -11.79
N ASP A 16 10.43 11.54 -11.43
CA ASP A 16 10.68 11.15 -10.03
C ASP A 16 11.12 12.35 -9.18
N ASP A 17 11.11 12.17 -7.85
CA ASP A 17 11.51 13.17 -6.86
C ASP A 17 10.75 14.51 -6.96
N GLY A 18 9.51 14.46 -7.44
CA GLY A 18 8.65 15.64 -7.57
C GLY A 18 9.03 16.55 -8.76
N ASN A 19 9.85 16.06 -9.69
CA ASN A 19 10.22 16.83 -10.88
C ASN A 19 9.01 17.19 -11.74
N ILE A 20 8.96 18.46 -12.14
CA ILE A 20 7.95 19.01 -13.04
C ILE A 20 8.65 19.43 -14.32
N LEU A 21 8.32 18.74 -15.42
CA LEU A 21 8.93 18.97 -16.72
C LEU A 21 7.89 19.51 -17.70
N THR A 22 8.33 20.30 -18.68
CA THR A 22 7.50 20.52 -19.86
C THR A 22 7.43 19.22 -20.67
N LEU A 23 6.35 19.00 -21.42
CA LEU A 23 6.18 17.79 -22.22
C LEU A 23 7.36 17.61 -23.21
N SER A 24 7.86 18.70 -23.80
CA SER A 24 9.05 18.65 -24.66
C SER A 24 10.31 18.19 -23.92
N ALA A 25 10.53 18.68 -22.69
CA ALA A 25 11.67 18.29 -21.89
C ALA A 25 11.56 16.83 -21.44
N TYR A 26 10.38 16.41 -20.98
CA TYR A 26 10.09 15.02 -20.64
C TYR A 26 10.38 14.06 -21.79
N LEU A 27 9.86 14.35 -23.00
CA LEU A 27 10.09 13.51 -24.17
C LEU A 27 11.58 13.40 -24.51
N SER A 28 12.32 14.50 -24.40
CA SER A 28 13.77 14.49 -24.59
C SER A 28 14.51 13.65 -23.55
N GLU A 29 14.08 13.68 -22.28
CA GLU A 29 14.69 12.87 -21.22
C GLU A 29 14.42 11.37 -21.42
N VAL A 30 13.18 10.97 -21.77
CA VAL A 30 12.90 9.54 -22.03
C VAL A 30 13.65 9.02 -23.26
N GLU A 31 13.83 9.84 -24.31
CA GLU A 31 14.64 9.47 -25.48
C GLU A 31 16.11 9.22 -25.11
N LYS A 32 16.68 10.02 -24.19
CA LYS A 32 18.04 9.78 -23.66
C LYS A 32 18.16 8.44 -22.91
N LEU A 33 17.06 7.94 -22.35
CA LEU A 33 16.99 6.63 -21.70
C LEU A 33 16.80 5.47 -22.69
N GLY A 34 16.85 5.75 -23.99
CA GLY A 34 16.70 4.76 -25.07
C GLY A 34 15.24 4.43 -25.39
N VAL A 35 14.28 5.26 -24.97
CA VAL A 35 12.87 5.12 -25.33
C VAL A 35 12.65 5.68 -26.73
N ILE A 36 12.16 4.84 -27.64
CA ILE A 36 11.77 5.27 -28.99
C ILE A 36 10.31 5.76 -28.93
N VAL A 37 10.13 7.08 -28.87
CA VAL A 37 8.80 7.71 -28.81
C VAL A 37 8.10 7.63 -30.16
N CYS A 38 8.78 8.03 -31.23
CA CYS A 38 8.27 8.00 -32.60
C CYS A 38 9.16 7.19 -33.54
N GLU A 39 8.54 6.51 -34.50
CA GLU A 39 9.21 5.90 -35.65
C GLU A 39 9.59 6.97 -36.70
N SER A 40 10.37 6.57 -37.71
CA SER A 40 10.81 7.45 -38.82
C SER A 40 9.66 8.15 -39.57
N ASN A 41 8.44 7.62 -39.46
CA ASN A 41 7.21 8.16 -40.04
C ASN A 41 6.44 9.12 -39.10
N LYS A 42 7.05 9.54 -37.97
CA LYS A 42 6.45 10.38 -36.92
C LYS A 42 5.21 9.78 -36.23
N LYS A 43 4.94 8.49 -36.42
CA LYS A 43 3.96 7.75 -35.62
C LYS A 43 4.59 7.32 -34.32
N THR A 44 3.82 7.33 -33.26
CA THR A 44 4.22 6.73 -31.99
C THR A 44 4.46 5.24 -32.14
N THR A 45 5.46 4.72 -31.43
CA THR A 45 5.65 3.28 -31.35
C THR A 45 4.50 2.65 -30.56
N GLU A 46 4.07 1.44 -30.94
CA GLU A 46 3.04 0.70 -30.19
C GLU A 46 3.46 0.52 -28.71
N MET A 47 4.77 0.30 -28.48
CA MET A 47 5.34 0.19 -27.14
C MET A 47 5.11 1.48 -26.34
N PHE A 48 5.43 2.65 -26.89
CA PHE A 48 5.23 3.92 -26.19
C PHE A 48 3.74 4.18 -25.93
N ASP A 49 2.88 3.98 -26.93
CA ASP A 49 1.45 4.25 -26.82
C ASP A 49 0.75 3.38 -25.78
N VAL A 50 1.03 2.08 -25.77
CA VAL A 50 0.42 1.16 -24.80
C VAL A 50 0.77 1.58 -23.37
N HIS A 51 2.02 1.96 -23.13
CA HIS A 51 2.49 2.33 -21.80
C HIS A 51 2.06 3.74 -21.40
N LEU A 52 2.03 4.69 -22.34
CA LEU A 52 1.49 6.03 -22.10
C LEU A 52 0.02 5.95 -21.71
N ASN A 53 -0.79 5.23 -22.48
CA ASN A 53 -2.21 5.03 -22.16
C ASN A 53 -2.38 4.32 -20.81
N TYR A 54 -1.52 3.37 -20.47
CA TYR A 54 -1.52 2.75 -19.16
C TYR A 54 -1.27 3.78 -18.04
N MET A 55 -0.20 4.58 -18.13
CA MET A 55 0.13 5.61 -17.14
C MET A 55 -1.00 6.63 -16.97
N ILE A 56 -1.64 7.02 -18.07
CA ILE A 56 -2.80 7.93 -18.08
C ILE A 56 -4.00 7.26 -17.39
N SER A 57 -4.34 6.01 -17.77
CA SER A 57 -5.47 5.27 -17.19
C SER A 57 -5.33 5.01 -15.69
N LYS A 58 -4.09 4.87 -15.22
CA LYS A 58 -3.75 4.67 -13.80
C LYS A 58 -3.46 5.96 -13.07
N LYS A 59 -3.62 7.12 -13.73
CA LYS A 59 -3.32 8.45 -13.18
C LYS A 59 -1.94 8.49 -12.54
N MET A 60 -0.93 7.95 -13.21
CA MET A 60 0.46 7.93 -12.75
C MET A 60 1.20 9.22 -13.10
N ILE A 61 0.69 9.96 -14.09
CA ILE A 61 1.17 11.29 -14.48
C ILE A 61 -0.01 12.25 -14.57
N SER A 62 0.24 13.53 -14.31
CA SER A 62 -0.78 14.57 -14.39
C SER A 62 -0.17 15.92 -14.80
N ASN A 63 -0.99 16.86 -15.25
CA ASN A 63 -0.59 18.25 -15.40
C ASN A 63 -0.69 19.01 -14.07
N MET A 64 -0.32 20.30 -14.07
CA MET A 64 -0.44 21.18 -12.88
C MET A 64 -1.88 21.31 -12.33
N ALA A 65 -2.89 21.01 -13.14
CA ALA A 65 -4.30 21.00 -12.75
C ALA A 65 -4.81 19.62 -12.30
N ARG A 66 -3.89 18.64 -12.09
CA ARG A 66 -4.18 17.25 -11.71
C ARG A 66 -5.02 16.46 -12.73
N GLN A 67 -4.98 16.86 -13.99
CA GLN A 67 -5.66 16.15 -15.07
C GLN A 67 -4.71 15.14 -15.71
N SER A 68 -5.23 13.93 -15.96
CA SER A 68 -4.49 12.78 -16.49
C SER A 68 -5.18 12.22 -17.74
N ASP A 69 -5.37 13.07 -18.76
CA ASP A 69 -5.86 12.67 -20.08
C ASP A 69 -4.90 13.19 -21.15
N LEU A 70 -4.89 12.56 -22.33
CA LEU A 70 -3.95 12.87 -23.41
C LEU A 70 -3.94 14.37 -23.74
N LYS A 71 -5.12 14.96 -23.92
CA LYS A 71 -5.26 16.36 -24.33
C LYS A 71 -4.74 17.31 -23.25
N SER A 72 -5.11 17.09 -22.00
CA SER A 72 -4.68 17.91 -20.86
C SER A 72 -3.20 17.78 -20.55
N LEU A 73 -2.58 16.65 -20.90
CA LEU A 73 -1.14 16.42 -20.82
C LEU A 73 -0.37 17.03 -22.01
N GLY A 74 -1.07 17.54 -23.01
CA GLY A 74 -0.49 18.17 -24.19
C GLY A 74 -0.29 17.21 -25.37
N PHE A 75 -0.70 15.94 -25.28
CA PHE A 75 -0.73 15.04 -26.43
C PHE A 75 -1.95 15.33 -27.30
N LEU A 76 -1.70 15.63 -28.56
CA LEU A 76 -2.70 15.87 -29.58
C LEU A 76 -2.65 14.71 -30.57
N SER A 77 -3.74 13.93 -30.62
CA SER A 77 -3.91 12.93 -31.68
C SER A 77 -4.55 13.62 -32.89
N PRO A 78 -3.84 13.80 -34.02
CA PRO A 78 -4.47 14.19 -35.26
C PRO A 78 -5.17 12.97 -35.86
N LEU A 79 -6.24 13.25 -36.61
CA LEU A 79 -7.00 12.28 -37.41
C LEU A 79 -6.12 11.44 -38.38
N SER A 80 -4.86 11.83 -38.59
CA SER A 80 -3.87 11.19 -39.47
C SER A 80 -2.91 10.20 -38.79
N GLY A 81 -2.91 10.10 -37.44
CA GLY A 81 -2.07 9.16 -36.71
C GLY A 81 -0.59 9.55 -36.53
N GLU A 82 -0.21 10.79 -36.84
CA GLU A 82 1.12 11.36 -36.49
C GLU A 82 1.09 11.90 -35.06
N LEU A 83 2.18 11.80 -34.29
CA LEU A 83 2.21 12.40 -32.95
C LEU A 83 2.32 13.92 -33.05
N SER A 84 1.34 14.65 -32.53
CA SER A 84 1.45 16.09 -32.31
C SER A 84 1.33 16.41 -30.83
N PHE A 85 2.02 17.43 -30.35
CA PHE A 85 1.98 17.75 -28.92
C PHE A 85 2.26 19.23 -28.61
N LEU A 86 1.70 19.70 -27.49
CA LEU A 86 1.91 21.01 -26.93
C LEU A 86 3.10 20.97 -25.96
N GLY A 87 4.32 21.16 -26.49
CA GLY A 87 5.56 20.98 -25.73
C GLY A 87 5.68 21.79 -24.45
N HIS A 88 4.98 22.91 -24.31
CA HIS A 88 5.01 23.79 -23.14
C HIS A 88 4.16 23.30 -21.95
N VAL A 89 3.29 22.30 -22.14
CA VAL A 89 2.45 21.77 -21.05
C VAL A 89 3.35 21.14 -19.99
N LYS A 90 3.19 21.55 -18.74
CA LYS A 90 3.92 20.97 -17.61
C LYS A 90 3.23 19.70 -17.13
N ILE A 91 4.02 18.65 -16.98
CA ILE A 91 3.61 17.35 -16.47
C ILE A 91 4.48 16.96 -15.27
N MET A 92 3.89 16.15 -14.39
CA MET A 92 4.52 15.66 -13.17
C MET A 92 4.03 14.24 -12.89
N LYS A 93 4.80 13.49 -12.10
CA LYS A 93 4.32 12.23 -11.54
C LYS A 93 3.16 12.54 -10.61
N ALA A 94 2.02 11.88 -10.83
CA ALA A 94 0.87 12.05 -9.97
C ALA A 94 1.14 11.32 -8.66
N GLU A 95 1.05 12.07 -7.56
CA GLU A 95 1.01 11.46 -6.24
C GLU A 95 -0.21 10.55 -6.20
N LYS A 96 0.00 9.29 -5.81
CA LYS A 96 -1.08 8.36 -5.58
C LYS A 96 -1.83 8.90 -4.36
N GLU A 97 -2.89 9.68 -4.58
CA GLU A 97 -3.95 9.76 -3.59
C GLU A 97 -4.37 8.31 -3.39
N GLU A 98 -3.97 7.71 -2.25
CA GLU A 98 -4.57 6.47 -1.81
C GLU A 98 -6.07 6.71 -1.92
N THR A 99 -6.72 6.01 -2.85
CA THR A 99 -8.17 5.98 -2.88
C THR A 99 -8.59 5.50 -1.52
N ILE A 100 -8.98 6.45 -0.65
CA ILE A 100 -9.73 6.19 0.57
C ILE A 100 -11.01 5.55 0.08
N SER A 101 -10.94 4.24 -0.08
CA SER A 101 -12.09 3.41 -0.32
C SER A 101 -12.85 3.52 0.99
N ASN A 102 -13.91 4.32 1.02
CA ASN A 102 -14.81 4.37 2.17
C ASN A 102 -15.50 3.01 2.26
N SER A 103 -14.80 2.04 2.84
CA SER A 103 -15.31 0.71 3.13
C SER A 103 -16.17 0.84 4.38
N THR A 104 -17.49 0.93 4.19
CA THR A 104 -18.43 0.87 5.30
C THR A 104 -18.56 -0.57 5.76
N PHE A 105 -17.98 -0.89 6.92
CA PHE A 105 -18.17 -2.18 7.59
C PHE A 105 -19.37 -2.08 8.53
N ASN A 106 -20.43 -2.81 8.23
CA ASN A 106 -21.61 -2.89 9.10
C ASN A 106 -21.42 -4.03 10.10
N PHE A 107 -21.38 -3.70 11.39
CA PHE A 107 -21.33 -4.68 12.47
C PHE A 107 -22.73 -4.92 13.01
N ASN A 108 -23.16 -6.19 13.06
CA ASN A 108 -24.48 -6.57 13.56
C ASN A 108 -24.53 -6.69 15.11
N ALA A 109 -23.51 -6.16 15.80
CA ALA A 109 -23.35 -6.21 17.25
C ALA A 109 -22.51 -5.01 17.73
N PRO A 110 -22.58 -4.63 19.03
CA PRO A 110 -21.72 -3.58 19.59
C PRO A 110 -20.24 -3.93 19.40
N VAL A 111 -19.51 -3.08 18.70
CA VAL A 111 -18.06 -3.21 18.56
C VAL A 111 -17.42 -2.67 19.84
N THR A 112 -16.84 -3.55 20.66
CA THR A 112 -16.08 -3.12 21.84
C THR A 112 -14.62 -2.89 21.45
N THR A 113 -13.95 -1.96 22.15
CA THR A 113 -12.53 -1.60 21.94
C THR A 113 -11.57 -2.78 22.08
N GLN A 114 -12.00 -3.88 22.72
CA GLN A 114 -11.24 -5.12 22.86
C GLN A 114 -11.22 -5.97 21.58
N GLN A 115 -12.21 -5.81 20.69
CA GLN A 115 -12.43 -6.69 19.54
C GLN A 115 -12.16 -6.00 18.19
N ALA A 116 -11.88 -4.71 18.20
CA ALA A 116 -11.66 -3.90 17.00
C ALA A 116 -10.17 -3.61 16.78
N GLN A 117 -9.67 -4.04 15.63
CA GLN A 117 -8.39 -3.63 15.08
C GLN A 117 -8.60 -3.25 13.61
N PHE A 118 -8.36 -1.98 13.26
CA PHE A 118 -8.60 -1.45 11.91
C PHE A 118 -7.33 -0.79 11.38
N GLY A 119 -7.01 -1.02 10.10
CA GLY A 119 -5.82 -0.46 9.44
C GLY A 119 -4.67 -1.46 9.28
N ASN A 120 -3.57 -1.01 8.66
CA ASN A 120 -2.33 -1.77 8.49
C ASN A 120 -1.39 -1.47 9.68
N ASP A 121 -0.57 -2.44 10.10
CA ASP A 121 0.39 -2.30 11.21
C ASP A 121 -0.21 -1.96 12.59
N ASN A 122 -1.42 -2.44 12.88
CA ASN A 122 -2.01 -2.24 14.21
C ASN A 122 -1.34 -3.15 15.25
N THR A 123 -0.94 -2.57 16.38
CA THR A 123 -0.43 -3.30 17.54
C THR A 123 -1.46 -3.20 18.67
N GLN A 124 -2.09 -4.31 19.03
CA GLN A 124 -3.03 -4.35 20.15
C GLN A 124 -2.32 -4.70 21.45
N ASN A 125 -2.18 -3.70 22.32
CA ASN A 125 -1.68 -3.89 23.68
C ASN A 125 -2.86 -4.22 24.60
N VAL A 126 -3.00 -5.49 24.98
CA VAL A 126 -3.99 -5.93 25.98
C VAL A 126 -3.31 -6.04 27.33
N THR A 127 -3.78 -5.27 28.30
CA THR A 127 -3.37 -5.43 29.70
C THR A 127 -4.33 -6.42 30.36
N ILE A 128 -3.81 -7.59 30.76
CA ILE A 128 -4.59 -8.64 31.41
C ILE A 128 -4.02 -8.84 32.82
N ASN A 129 -4.91 -8.96 33.80
CA ASN A 129 -4.51 -9.38 35.13
C ASN A 129 -4.21 -10.90 35.11
N MET A 130 -2.99 -11.28 35.49
CA MET A 130 -2.57 -12.68 35.53
C MET A 130 -3.47 -13.54 36.42
N GLN A 131 -3.95 -13.00 37.54
CA GLN A 131 -4.88 -13.71 38.42
C GLN A 131 -6.23 -13.97 37.72
N GLU A 132 -6.77 -12.97 37.02
CA GLU A 132 -8.04 -13.10 36.31
C GLU A 132 -7.94 -14.15 35.19
N LEU A 133 -6.82 -14.18 34.45
CA LEU A 133 -6.56 -15.21 33.44
C LEU A 133 -6.58 -16.61 34.05
N VAL A 134 -5.89 -16.80 35.18
CA VAL A 134 -5.81 -18.07 35.91
C VAL A 134 -7.19 -18.50 36.41
N GLU A 135 -7.97 -17.60 37.00
CA GLU A 135 -9.33 -17.87 37.48
C GLU A 135 -10.28 -18.28 36.33
N LYS A 136 -10.20 -17.60 35.18
CA LYS A 136 -11.02 -17.93 34.00
C LYS A 136 -10.65 -19.29 33.42
N VAL A 137 -9.37 -19.61 33.33
CA VAL A 137 -8.90 -20.94 32.88
C VAL A 137 -9.30 -22.03 33.88
N ALA A 138 -9.17 -21.77 35.19
CA ALA A 138 -9.63 -22.68 36.24
C ALA A 138 -11.14 -22.96 36.15
N ALA A 139 -11.95 -21.94 35.87
CA ALA A 139 -13.39 -22.04 35.74
C ALA A 139 -13.87 -22.69 34.42
N SER A 140 -13.03 -22.74 33.38
CA SER A 140 -13.41 -23.26 32.05
C SER A 140 -13.73 -24.75 32.00
N GLY A 141 -13.25 -25.52 32.99
CA GLY A 141 -13.36 -26.99 33.01
C GLY A 141 -12.42 -27.71 32.02
N ASP A 142 -11.65 -26.96 31.22
CA ASP A 142 -10.70 -27.53 30.25
C ASP A 142 -9.42 -27.99 30.96
N LYS A 143 -9.21 -29.31 31.02
CA LYS A 143 -8.06 -29.92 31.68
C LYS A 143 -6.75 -29.65 30.94
N GLU A 144 -6.78 -29.53 29.62
CA GLU A 144 -5.60 -29.27 28.82
C GLU A 144 -5.13 -27.83 29.04
N ALA A 145 -6.05 -26.87 28.98
CA ALA A 145 -5.75 -25.47 29.23
C ALA A 145 -5.18 -25.23 30.64
N LYS A 146 -5.76 -25.87 31.67
CA LYS A 146 -5.21 -25.84 33.04
C LYS A 146 -3.79 -26.39 33.10
N GLY A 147 -3.56 -27.56 32.50
CA GLY A 147 -2.24 -28.21 32.51
C GLY A 147 -1.18 -27.40 31.77
N MET A 148 -1.53 -26.75 30.66
CA MET A 148 -0.61 -25.86 29.93
C MET A 148 -0.28 -24.61 30.73
N LEU A 149 -1.28 -23.97 31.33
CA LEU A 149 -1.07 -22.77 32.14
C LEU A 149 -0.25 -23.09 33.40
N MET A 150 -0.50 -24.24 34.03
CA MET A 150 0.30 -24.73 35.16
C MET A 150 1.77 -24.93 34.77
N LYS A 151 2.05 -25.59 33.64
CA LYS A 151 3.43 -25.74 33.11
C LYS A 151 4.10 -24.40 32.82
N LEU A 152 3.35 -23.41 32.34
CA LEU A 152 3.86 -22.07 32.08
C LEU A 152 4.25 -21.37 33.38
N LEU A 153 3.41 -21.46 34.42
CA LEU A 153 3.69 -20.88 35.74
C LEU A 153 4.86 -21.57 36.46
N GLU A 154 5.04 -22.88 36.25
CA GLU A 154 6.17 -23.66 36.78
C GLU A 154 7.50 -23.35 36.06
N ASN A 155 7.47 -22.68 34.91
CA ASN A 155 8.67 -22.32 34.19
C ASN A 155 9.54 -21.35 35.03
N PRO A 156 10.83 -21.64 35.28
CA PRO A 156 11.68 -20.81 36.16
C PRO A 156 11.78 -19.34 35.73
N THR A 157 11.76 -19.06 34.42
CA THR A 157 11.81 -17.69 33.90
C THR A 157 10.52 -16.95 34.19
N VAL A 158 9.36 -17.60 33.97
CA VAL A 158 8.04 -17.02 34.23
C VAL A 158 7.84 -16.82 35.74
N ASN A 159 8.22 -17.82 36.54
CA ASN A 159 8.23 -17.72 38.00
C ASN A 159 9.10 -16.54 38.47
N GLY A 160 10.28 -16.34 37.89
CA GLY A 160 11.14 -15.20 38.19
C GLY A 160 10.50 -13.84 37.90
N VAL A 161 9.60 -13.74 36.91
CA VAL A 161 8.88 -12.51 36.57
C VAL A 161 7.67 -12.27 37.46
N ILE A 162 6.91 -13.32 37.79
CA ILE A 162 5.68 -13.24 38.61
C ILE A 162 6.02 -13.16 40.11
N GLY A 163 7.10 -13.82 40.53
CA GLY A 163 7.57 -13.87 41.90
C GLY A 163 6.75 -14.75 42.83
N ALA A 164 6.74 -14.42 44.11
CA ALA A 164 6.19 -15.25 45.19
C ALA A 164 4.68 -15.58 45.07
N GLY A 165 3.94 -14.88 44.22
CA GLY A 165 2.52 -15.13 43.98
C GLY A 165 2.22 -16.37 43.11
N VAL A 166 3.24 -16.94 42.44
CA VAL A 166 3.05 -18.04 41.49
C VAL A 166 2.45 -19.29 42.14
N SER A 167 2.79 -19.57 43.40
CA SER A 167 2.28 -20.74 44.15
C SER A 167 0.77 -20.63 44.42
N GLY A 168 0.29 -19.41 44.69
CA GLY A 168 -1.14 -19.14 44.82
C GLY A 168 -1.89 -19.35 43.51
N LEU A 169 -1.31 -18.91 42.39
CA LEU A 169 -1.90 -19.09 41.06
C LEU A 169 -1.94 -20.57 40.64
N ILE A 170 -0.86 -21.33 40.89
CA ILE A 170 -0.83 -22.77 40.65
C ILE A 170 -1.89 -23.48 41.51
N GLY A 171 -2.06 -23.06 42.76
CA GLY A 171 -3.09 -23.59 43.65
C GLY A 171 -4.53 -23.42 43.13
N LEU A 172 -4.80 -22.37 42.34
CA LEU A 172 -6.11 -22.16 41.70
C LEU A 172 -6.34 -23.08 40.48
N LEU A 173 -5.28 -23.61 39.88
CA LEU A 173 -5.34 -24.51 38.72
C LEU A 173 -5.40 -25.99 39.09
N GLY A 174 -5.07 -26.31 40.35
CA GLY A 174 -5.10 -27.65 40.94
C GLY A 174 -6.50 -28.23 41.13
#